data_AF-A0A2H6ATQ5-F1
#
_entry.id   AF-A0A2H6ATQ5-F1
#
_cell.length_a   1.000
_cell.length_b   1.000
_cell.length_c   1.000
_cell.angle_alpha   90.00
_cell.angle_beta   90.00
_cell.angle_gamma   90.00
#
_symmetry.space_group_name_H-M   'P 1'
#
loop_
_entity.id
_entity.type
_entity.pdbx_description
1 polymer ?
#
loop_
_entity_poly.entity_id
_entity_poly.type
_entity_poly.pdbx_seq_one_letter_code
_entity_poly.pdbx_strand_id
1 'polypeptide(L)'
;MSSASWRPTAVLCGTAMLALLAGGAQAQETEKGTVWGDLRDVTQDMLLRAEGDGNNFLHPQHNYHQTRYYPNAQINTSNVHKLRPAWIFQTDINESMEVAPIVVNGVMYVTTSFNHVYALDARTGEEIWHYKHRMGPITTYCCGPNNRGVAVAGNRVFMGTLDAKVVALDAKTGKLLWETQVGDPELGYSETMAPIVVEDKVIIGTNGGEYGIRGFVKALDAETGEILWTFHTIPDGDRHLGEWRETDPMGRSLNRDIEAEKKKYEEMKAAGRADFIWQHLGGGVWQTPAYDPETRRLYFVVGNPSPDLDGSERPGDNLYTDSLVSINVDTGEYVCHYQYIPHDVWDLDAVSPPIITTVKDKDGRDVKGVLHGGKLPYVFVHRADDCSLIRWSENMVPIENLWALPTPEGTRMLPGANGGVEWSPMAINPVLRYAYAVNLHQPMTYHVEHQPYPEGKLWLGGAFKVIPGEEQRGNVTAVNYDTGEIVWQVRTQQPMIGGVLATAGGLVFAGEGNGWFRAYDAKTGAVLWQFQMGAGVNAPPSSYTVDGRQYIVVAAGGNVQLNYKRGNDIVAFSLAE
;
A
#
# COMPACT_ATOMS: atom_id res chain seq x y z
N MET A 1 -55.89 71.71 -40.90
CA MET A 1 -55.12 72.93 -41.26
C MET A 1 -53.74 72.84 -40.60
N SER A 2 -52.70 73.36 -41.26
CA SER A 2 -51.37 73.81 -40.74
C SER A 2 -51.00 73.43 -39.29
N SER A 3 -49.90 72.69 -39.03
CA SER A 3 -48.51 73.20 -38.94
C SER A 3 -48.35 74.42 -38.00
N ALA A 4 -47.35 74.53 -37.11
CA ALA A 4 -46.03 73.92 -37.11
C ALA A 4 -45.32 73.95 -35.72
N SER A 5 -44.35 73.03 -35.52
CA SER A 5 -42.99 73.18 -34.92
C SER A 5 -42.66 74.34 -33.95
N TRP A 6 -41.89 74.16 -32.86
CA TRP A 6 -40.46 73.76 -32.84
C TRP A 6 -39.98 73.08 -31.52
N ARG A 7 -38.76 72.52 -31.56
CA ARG A 7 -37.96 71.82 -30.50
C ARG A 7 -36.86 72.77 -29.91
N PRO A 8 -35.87 72.34 -29.09
CA PRO A 8 -35.72 71.22 -28.11
C PRO A 8 -35.10 71.62 -26.74
N THR A 9 -35.09 70.70 -25.78
CA THR A 9 -33.87 70.38 -24.99
C THR A 9 -33.87 68.90 -24.59
N ALA A 10 -32.68 68.29 -24.47
CA ALA A 10 -32.49 66.86 -24.19
C ALA A 10 -32.08 66.61 -22.73
N VAL A 11 -32.22 65.37 -22.25
CA VAL A 11 -31.11 64.57 -21.65
C VAL A 11 -31.58 63.13 -21.32
N LEU A 12 -30.69 62.18 -21.62
CA LEU A 12 -30.60 60.74 -21.32
C LEU A 12 -31.80 59.98 -20.69
N CYS A 13 -32.22 58.93 -21.40
CA CYS A 13 -32.89 57.77 -20.79
C CYS A 13 -31.87 56.78 -20.21
N GLY A 14 -32.13 56.29 -19.01
CA GLY A 14 -31.56 55.06 -18.48
C GLY A 14 -32.68 54.26 -17.80
N THR A 15 -33.06 53.12 -18.36
CA THR A 15 -34.09 52.23 -17.81
C THR A 15 -33.58 50.81 -17.71
N ALA A 16 -33.69 50.24 -16.50
CA ALA A 16 -33.29 48.87 -16.22
C ALA A 16 -34.20 47.86 -16.94
N MET A 17 -33.63 46.74 -17.36
CA MET A 17 -34.39 45.54 -17.74
C MET A 17 -34.34 44.52 -16.61
N LEU A 18 -35.51 44.10 -16.12
CA LEU A 18 -35.65 42.83 -15.44
C LEU A 18 -35.53 41.72 -16.50
N ALA A 19 -34.61 40.78 -16.31
CA ALA A 19 -34.58 39.53 -17.06
C ALA A 19 -35.38 38.47 -16.29
N LEU A 20 -36.36 37.84 -16.95
CA LEU A 20 -37.06 36.69 -16.39
C LEU A 20 -36.15 35.46 -16.37
N LEU A 21 -36.06 34.81 -15.22
CA LEU A 21 -35.48 33.48 -15.08
C LEU A 21 -36.44 32.44 -15.68
N ALA A 22 -36.10 31.94 -16.86
CA ALA A 22 -36.66 30.71 -17.41
C ALA A 22 -35.54 29.67 -17.48
N GLY A 23 -35.65 28.60 -16.69
CA GLY A 23 -34.65 27.54 -16.67
C GLY A 23 -34.64 26.74 -17.96
N GLY A 24 -33.64 26.98 -18.81
CA GLY A 24 -33.23 26.03 -19.83
C GLY A 24 -32.13 25.15 -19.25
N ALA A 25 -32.44 23.88 -18.98
CA ALA A 25 -31.41 22.88 -18.76
C ALA A 25 -30.68 22.66 -20.10
N GLN A 26 -29.56 23.36 -20.31
CA GLN A 26 -28.65 23.02 -21.39
C GLN A 26 -28.01 21.69 -21.05
N ALA A 27 -28.56 20.62 -21.64
CA ALA A 27 -27.86 19.36 -21.75
C ALA A 27 -26.55 19.63 -22.48
N GLN A 28 -25.45 19.52 -21.75
CA GLN A 28 -24.12 19.62 -22.33
C GLN A 28 -23.90 18.33 -23.14
N GLU A 29 -23.90 18.43 -24.47
CA GLU A 29 -23.65 17.29 -25.35
C GLU A 29 -22.29 16.67 -24.99
N THR A 30 -22.30 15.37 -24.74
CA THR A 30 -21.09 14.58 -24.55
C THR A 30 -20.41 14.38 -25.90
N GLU A 31 -19.31 15.10 -26.13
CA GLU A 31 -18.46 14.87 -27.29
C GLU A 31 -17.90 13.45 -27.30
N LYS A 32 -18.15 12.70 -28.38
CA LYS A 32 -17.48 11.43 -28.65
C LYS A 32 -16.05 11.71 -29.10
N GLY A 33 -15.05 11.27 -28.34
CA GLY A 33 -13.64 11.33 -28.74
C GLY A 33 -13.04 9.93 -28.91
N THR A 34 -12.26 9.70 -29.97
CA THR A 34 -11.62 8.41 -30.38
C THR A 34 -12.45 7.17 -30.02
N VAL A 35 -12.07 6.45 -28.95
CA VAL A 35 -13.04 5.82 -28.05
C VAL A 35 -13.08 6.57 -26.72
N TRP A 36 -11.94 7.08 -26.22
CA TRP A 36 -11.85 8.29 -25.37
C TRP A 36 -10.74 9.22 -25.83
N GLY A 37 -11.16 10.33 -26.46
CA GLY A 37 -10.27 11.31 -27.07
C GLY A 37 -9.32 11.92 -26.05
N ASP A 38 -8.12 12.25 -26.52
CA ASP A 38 -6.97 12.72 -25.74
C ASP A 38 -6.20 11.61 -24.98
N LEU A 39 -6.85 10.74 -24.20
CA LEU A 39 -6.18 10.06 -23.07
C LEU A 39 -5.49 11.16 -22.23
N ARG A 40 -6.32 12.07 -21.69
CA ARG A 40 -5.88 13.31 -21.03
C ARG A 40 -4.74 13.02 -20.07
N ASP A 41 -3.65 13.78 -20.22
CA ASP A 41 -2.50 13.70 -19.32
C ASP A 41 -2.97 13.70 -17.87
N VAL A 42 -2.51 12.73 -17.08
CA VAL A 42 -2.94 12.59 -15.69
C VAL A 42 -2.33 13.73 -14.88
N THR A 43 -3.12 14.78 -14.67
CA THR A 43 -2.66 15.99 -14.01
C THR A 43 -2.52 15.78 -12.50
N GLN A 44 -1.66 16.58 -11.86
CA GLN A 44 -1.57 16.60 -10.40
C GLN A 44 -2.92 16.90 -9.74
N ASP A 45 -3.78 17.70 -10.36
CA ASP A 45 -5.14 17.98 -9.88
C ASP A 45 -6.06 16.73 -9.93
N MET A 46 -5.94 15.86 -10.94
CA MET A 46 -6.62 14.56 -10.94
C MET A 46 -6.12 13.69 -9.78
N LEU A 47 -4.80 13.60 -9.58
CA LEU A 47 -4.20 12.80 -8.51
C LEU A 47 -4.60 13.31 -7.11
N LEU A 48 -4.67 14.64 -6.92
CA LEU A 48 -5.13 15.29 -5.68
C LEU A 48 -6.61 15.04 -5.39
N ARG A 49 -7.47 15.07 -6.41
CA ARG A 49 -8.92 14.92 -6.26
C ARG A 49 -9.43 13.47 -6.36
N ALA A 50 -8.52 12.50 -6.47
CA ALA A 50 -8.82 11.07 -6.59
C ALA A 50 -9.77 10.51 -5.53
N GLU A 51 -9.78 11.06 -4.30
CA GLU A 51 -10.68 10.62 -3.23
C GLU A 51 -12.17 10.76 -3.58
N GLY A 52 -12.52 11.75 -4.40
CA GLY A 52 -13.88 11.96 -4.91
C GLY A 52 -14.11 11.47 -6.34
N ASP A 53 -13.14 10.80 -6.98
CA ASP A 53 -13.24 10.37 -8.37
C ASP A 53 -14.08 9.08 -8.48
N GLY A 54 -15.32 9.24 -8.93
CA GLY A 54 -16.25 8.15 -9.20
C GLY A 54 -16.08 7.47 -10.57
N ASN A 55 -15.04 7.77 -11.35
CA ASN A 55 -14.79 7.14 -12.64
C ASN A 55 -13.47 6.35 -12.64
N ASN A 56 -12.43 6.94 -12.08
CA ASN A 56 -11.08 6.38 -12.07
C ASN A 56 -10.75 5.65 -10.77
N PHE A 57 -9.64 4.92 -10.78
CA PHE A 57 -8.94 4.42 -9.59
C PHE A 57 -7.46 4.78 -9.78
N LEU A 58 -7.10 6.03 -9.49
CA LEU A 58 -5.88 6.66 -10.01
C LEU A 58 -4.60 6.21 -9.31
N HIS A 59 -4.69 5.87 -8.02
CA HIS A 59 -3.55 5.41 -7.22
C HIS A 59 -3.71 3.92 -6.87
N PRO A 60 -2.62 3.18 -6.64
CA PRO A 60 -2.67 1.81 -6.15
C PRO A 60 -3.57 1.65 -4.91
N GLN A 61 -3.58 2.65 -4.02
CA GLN A 61 -4.42 2.71 -2.81
C GLN A 61 -5.63 3.67 -2.94
N HIS A 62 -6.19 3.81 -4.14
CA HIS A 62 -7.27 4.72 -4.55
C HIS A 62 -6.88 6.21 -4.60
N ASN A 63 -6.35 6.78 -3.51
CA ASN A 63 -6.00 8.20 -3.39
C ASN A 63 -4.71 8.40 -2.58
N TYR A 64 -4.23 9.66 -2.50
CA TYR A 64 -3.03 10.01 -1.73
C TYR A 64 -3.12 9.70 -0.23
N HIS A 65 -4.33 9.78 0.34
CA HIS A 65 -4.62 9.38 1.72
C HIS A 65 -4.74 7.86 1.91
N GLN A 66 -4.59 7.08 0.83
CA GLN A 66 -4.64 5.62 0.77
C GLN A 66 -5.93 4.95 1.29
N THR A 67 -7.04 5.66 1.33
CA THR A 67 -8.24 5.20 2.08
C THR A 67 -8.89 3.93 1.54
N ARG A 68 -8.58 3.54 0.29
CA ARG A 68 -9.24 2.45 -0.48
C ARG A 68 -10.77 2.46 -0.38
N TYR A 69 -11.35 3.65 -0.26
CA TYR A 69 -12.78 3.88 -0.18
C TYR A 69 -13.31 4.47 -1.48
N TYR A 70 -13.97 3.66 -2.29
CA TYR A 70 -14.51 4.09 -3.58
C TYR A 70 -15.85 4.85 -3.41
N PRO A 71 -16.00 6.07 -3.98
CA PRO A 71 -17.11 6.97 -3.65
C PRO A 71 -18.46 6.59 -4.27
N ASN A 72 -18.51 5.66 -5.24
CA ASN A 72 -19.77 5.27 -5.89
C ASN A 72 -20.50 4.11 -5.19
N ALA A 73 -21.83 4.11 -5.37
CA ALA A 73 -22.77 3.19 -4.75
C ALA A 73 -23.74 2.53 -5.77
N GLN A 74 -23.40 2.48 -7.07
CA GLN A 74 -24.23 1.79 -8.06
C GLN A 74 -24.32 0.30 -7.73
N ILE A 75 -23.17 -0.30 -7.37
CA ILE A 75 -23.10 -1.61 -6.72
C ILE A 75 -23.22 -1.37 -5.20
N ASN A 76 -24.23 -1.96 -4.56
CA ASN A 76 -24.54 -1.76 -3.15
C ASN A 76 -25.19 -3.00 -2.52
N THR A 77 -25.39 -2.98 -1.20
CA THR A 77 -25.96 -4.11 -0.42
C THR A 77 -27.30 -4.64 -0.97
N SER A 78 -28.12 -3.82 -1.62
CA SER A 78 -29.40 -4.25 -2.18
C SER A 78 -29.31 -5.02 -3.49
N ASN A 79 -28.20 -4.89 -4.24
CA ASN A 79 -28.07 -5.44 -5.60
C ASN A 79 -26.80 -6.27 -5.87
N VAL A 80 -25.82 -6.27 -4.95
CA VAL A 80 -24.54 -6.99 -5.10
C VAL A 80 -24.68 -8.48 -5.44
N HIS A 81 -25.75 -9.13 -4.97
CA HIS A 81 -26.08 -10.53 -5.30
C HIS A 81 -26.24 -10.80 -6.82
N LYS A 82 -26.46 -9.74 -7.62
CA LYS A 82 -26.57 -9.78 -9.08
C LYS A 82 -25.24 -9.63 -9.82
N LEU A 83 -24.12 -9.37 -9.12
CA LEU A 83 -22.81 -9.27 -9.77
C LEU A 83 -22.45 -10.56 -10.53
N ARG A 84 -21.93 -10.38 -11.74
CA ARG A 84 -21.40 -11.44 -12.60
C ARG A 84 -20.10 -10.94 -13.26
N PRO A 85 -19.19 -11.84 -13.68
CA PRO A 85 -18.07 -11.44 -14.54
C PRO A 85 -18.60 -10.69 -15.76
N ALA A 86 -18.05 -9.51 -16.02
CA ALA A 86 -18.29 -8.73 -17.23
C ALA A 86 -17.27 -9.11 -18.32
N TRP A 87 -16.00 -9.30 -17.91
CA TRP A 87 -14.92 -9.79 -18.76
C TRP A 87 -13.83 -10.47 -17.90
N ILE A 88 -12.99 -11.27 -18.57
CA ILE A 88 -11.81 -11.92 -17.99
C ILE A 88 -10.64 -11.69 -18.95
N PHE A 89 -9.52 -11.23 -18.44
CA PHE A 89 -8.24 -11.16 -19.16
C PHE A 89 -7.26 -12.16 -18.53
N GLN A 90 -6.54 -12.92 -19.36
CA GLN A 90 -5.54 -13.89 -18.89
C GLN A 90 -4.14 -13.40 -19.27
N THR A 91 -3.26 -13.22 -18.30
CA THR A 91 -1.88 -12.78 -18.56
C THR A 91 -1.00 -13.94 -19.04
N ASP A 92 0.13 -13.63 -19.67
CA ASP A 92 1.16 -14.61 -20.06
C ASP A 92 1.83 -15.31 -18.85
N ILE A 93 1.65 -14.77 -17.63
CA ILE A 93 2.41 -15.15 -16.44
C ILE A 93 1.48 -15.84 -15.43
N ASN A 94 1.69 -17.15 -15.25
CA ASN A 94 1.00 -17.97 -14.24
C ASN A 94 1.88 -18.13 -12.99
N GLU A 95 1.89 -17.08 -12.17
CA GLU A 95 2.66 -16.94 -10.93
C GLU A 95 1.89 -15.98 -9.99
N SER A 96 2.41 -15.67 -8.80
CA SER A 96 1.74 -14.76 -7.86
C SER A 96 1.37 -13.40 -8.48
N MET A 97 0.24 -12.85 -8.03
CA MET A 97 -0.23 -11.53 -8.43
C MET A 97 -0.65 -10.76 -7.18
N GLU A 98 0.05 -9.66 -6.91
CA GLU A 98 -0.19 -8.75 -5.77
C GLU A 98 -0.63 -7.34 -6.23
N VAL A 99 -0.83 -7.16 -7.54
CA VAL A 99 -1.15 -5.87 -8.15
C VAL A 99 -2.48 -5.30 -7.67
N ALA A 100 -2.49 -4.02 -7.29
CA ALA A 100 -3.70 -3.22 -7.29
C ALA A 100 -3.99 -2.69 -8.71
N PRO A 101 -5.03 -3.16 -9.43
CA PRO A 101 -5.34 -2.62 -10.75
C PRO A 101 -5.72 -1.15 -10.62
N ILE A 102 -5.07 -0.28 -11.38
CA ILE A 102 -5.46 1.13 -11.47
C ILE A 102 -6.21 1.38 -12.79
N VAL A 103 -7.13 2.33 -12.79
CA VAL A 103 -7.91 2.70 -13.98
C VAL A 103 -7.87 4.20 -14.17
N VAL A 104 -7.46 4.61 -15.36
CA VAL A 104 -7.20 6.00 -15.74
C VAL A 104 -7.85 6.26 -17.09
N ASN A 105 -8.86 7.15 -17.12
CA ASN A 105 -9.54 7.59 -18.34
C ASN A 105 -10.03 6.42 -19.23
N GLY A 106 -10.48 5.32 -18.61
CA GLY A 106 -10.96 4.11 -19.29
C GLY A 106 -9.88 3.08 -19.66
N VAL A 107 -8.60 3.35 -19.41
CA VAL A 107 -7.51 2.37 -19.55
C VAL A 107 -7.14 1.82 -18.18
N MET A 108 -7.08 0.49 -18.07
CA MET A 108 -6.61 -0.22 -16.88
C MET A 108 -5.14 -0.58 -17.03
N TYR A 109 -4.34 -0.34 -15.99
CA TYR A 109 -2.97 -0.83 -15.93
C TYR A 109 -2.84 -1.91 -14.86
N VAL A 110 -2.24 -3.04 -15.24
CA VAL A 110 -1.94 -4.17 -14.34
C VAL A 110 -0.51 -4.65 -14.57
N THR A 111 0.15 -5.04 -13.49
CA THR A 111 1.47 -5.69 -13.52
C THR A 111 1.34 -7.16 -13.21
N THR A 112 2.38 -7.93 -13.56
CA THR A 112 2.50 -9.34 -13.19
C THR A 112 3.77 -9.56 -12.40
N SER A 113 3.90 -10.79 -11.88
CA SER A 113 5.23 -11.31 -11.54
C SER A 113 6.21 -11.14 -12.72
N PHE A 114 7.49 -10.95 -12.39
CA PHE A 114 8.57 -10.64 -13.37
C PHE A 114 8.40 -9.30 -14.12
N ASN A 115 7.70 -8.34 -13.53
CA ASN A 115 7.62 -6.94 -13.97
C ASN A 115 7.13 -6.74 -15.43
N HIS A 116 6.13 -7.49 -15.87
CA HIS A 116 5.38 -7.06 -17.05
C HIS A 116 4.36 -5.98 -16.68
N VAL A 117 3.98 -5.14 -17.65
CA VAL A 117 2.87 -4.17 -17.55
C VAL A 117 1.94 -4.37 -18.74
N TYR A 118 0.64 -4.59 -18.48
CA TYR A 118 -0.41 -4.53 -19.49
C TYR A 118 -1.21 -3.25 -19.36
N ALA A 119 -1.58 -2.66 -20.50
CA ALA A 119 -2.66 -1.70 -20.59
C ALA A 119 -3.86 -2.36 -21.28
N LEU A 120 -5.03 -2.30 -20.64
CA LEU A 120 -6.28 -2.93 -21.11
C LEU A 120 -7.40 -1.90 -21.26
N ASP A 121 -8.33 -2.08 -22.20
CA ASP A 121 -9.60 -1.33 -22.17
C ASP A 121 -10.43 -1.81 -20.97
N ALA A 122 -10.72 -0.90 -20.04
CA ALA A 122 -11.35 -1.26 -18.77
C ALA A 122 -12.80 -1.77 -18.92
N ARG A 123 -13.44 -1.63 -20.10
CA ARG A 123 -14.81 -2.12 -20.35
C ARG A 123 -14.85 -3.54 -20.89
N THR A 124 -13.80 -3.97 -21.59
CA THR A 124 -13.77 -5.24 -22.34
C THR A 124 -12.66 -6.19 -21.90
N GLY A 125 -11.61 -5.69 -21.23
CA GLY A 125 -10.39 -6.45 -20.95
C GLY A 125 -9.50 -6.66 -22.18
N GLU A 126 -9.76 -5.98 -23.30
CA GLU A 126 -8.94 -6.07 -24.51
C GLU A 126 -7.57 -5.43 -24.30
N GLU A 127 -6.50 -6.13 -24.69
CA GLU A 127 -5.13 -5.64 -24.58
C GLU A 127 -4.88 -4.49 -25.58
N ILE A 128 -4.46 -3.34 -25.05
CA ILE A 128 -4.04 -2.17 -25.82
C ILE A 128 -2.54 -2.25 -26.12
N TRP A 129 -1.74 -2.56 -25.10
CA TRP A 129 -0.32 -2.85 -25.23
C TRP A 129 0.20 -3.69 -24.05
N HIS A 130 1.33 -4.38 -24.29
CA HIS A 130 2.04 -5.17 -23.30
C HIS A 130 3.54 -4.84 -23.29
N TYR A 131 4.05 -4.38 -22.15
CA TYR A 131 5.49 -4.23 -21.89
C TYR A 131 6.01 -5.45 -21.13
N LYS A 132 7.04 -6.10 -21.70
CA LYS A 132 7.79 -7.19 -21.08
C LYS A 132 9.15 -6.68 -20.64
N HIS A 133 9.33 -6.43 -19.34
CA HIS A 133 10.61 -6.01 -18.80
C HIS A 133 11.68 -7.09 -19.04
N ARG A 134 12.90 -6.65 -19.36
CA ARG A 134 14.04 -7.55 -19.60
C ARG A 134 14.88 -7.66 -18.35
N MET A 135 14.42 -8.50 -17.42
CA MET A 135 15.18 -8.87 -16.23
C MET A 135 16.62 -9.25 -16.57
N GLY A 136 17.57 -8.72 -15.78
CA GLY A 136 18.96 -9.17 -15.78
C GLY A 136 19.12 -10.62 -15.27
N PRO A 137 20.36 -11.10 -15.10
CA PRO A 137 20.64 -12.45 -14.58
C PRO A 137 20.29 -12.61 -13.09
N ILE A 138 19.91 -11.52 -12.40
CA ILE A 138 19.68 -11.53 -10.95
C ILE A 138 18.30 -12.10 -10.63
N THR A 139 18.29 -13.10 -9.74
CA THR A 139 17.09 -13.76 -9.22
C THR A 139 16.96 -13.61 -7.70
N THR A 140 17.62 -12.59 -7.14
CA THR A 140 17.72 -12.34 -5.70
C THR A 140 16.68 -11.31 -5.28
N TYR A 141 15.58 -11.78 -4.71
CA TYR A 141 14.49 -10.96 -4.16
C TYR A 141 13.71 -11.80 -3.15
N CYS A 142 13.27 -11.23 -2.03
CA CYS A 142 12.46 -12.00 -1.08
C CYS A 142 11.09 -12.35 -1.65
N CYS A 143 10.55 -13.45 -1.12
CA CYS A 143 9.12 -13.62 -0.93
C CYS A 143 8.30 -13.86 -2.22
N GLY A 144 8.98 -13.91 -3.38
CA GLY A 144 8.42 -14.16 -4.69
C GLY A 144 8.77 -13.08 -5.71
N PRO A 145 8.60 -13.32 -7.02
CA PRO A 145 8.85 -12.34 -8.08
C PRO A 145 7.73 -11.28 -8.15
N ASN A 146 7.24 -10.82 -7.01
CA ASN A 146 6.01 -10.04 -6.86
C ASN A 146 6.15 -8.60 -7.39
N ASN A 147 5.04 -8.03 -7.85
CA ASN A 147 4.93 -6.61 -8.14
C ASN A 147 3.52 -6.10 -7.80
N ARG A 148 3.44 -4.94 -7.14
CA ARG A 148 2.17 -4.40 -6.58
C ARG A 148 1.49 -3.35 -7.45
N GLY A 149 2.08 -2.95 -8.57
CA GLY A 149 1.43 -2.10 -9.57
C GLY A 149 2.33 -0.99 -10.11
N VAL A 150 1.66 0.01 -10.68
CA VAL A 150 2.29 1.19 -11.31
C VAL A 150 1.69 2.48 -10.77
N ALA A 151 2.37 3.60 -11.00
CA ALA A 151 1.77 4.94 -10.95
C ALA A 151 1.62 5.51 -12.35
N VAL A 152 0.67 6.43 -12.56
CA VAL A 152 0.47 7.12 -13.84
C VAL A 152 0.38 8.62 -13.59
N ALA A 153 1.20 9.40 -14.28
CA ALA A 153 1.21 10.85 -14.22
C ALA A 153 1.61 11.43 -15.58
N GLY A 154 0.99 12.54 -15.98
CA GLY A 154 1.11 13.05 -17.35
C GLY A 154 0.76 11.99 -18.39
N ASN A 155 1.65 11.78 -19.34
CA ASN A 155 1.60 10.75 -20.37
C ASN A 155 2.43 9.49 -20.03
N ARG A 156 2.79 9.26 -18.76
CA ARG A 156 3.73 8.21 -18.34
C ARG A 156 3.17 7.20 -17.35
N VAL A 157 3.66 5.97 -17.45
CA VAL A 157 3.44 4.86 -16.49
C VAL A 157 4.77 4.53 -15.82
N PHE A 158 4.82 4.50 -14.50
CA PHE A 158 6.03 4.26 -13.71
C PHE A 158 5.94 2.95 -12.93
N MET A 159 7.00 2.15 -12.94
CA MET A 159 7.05 0.84 -12.28
C MET A 159 8.41 0.61 -11.60
N GLY A 160 8.40 0.08 -10.38
CA GLY A 160 9.57 -0.52 -9.72
C GLY A 160 9.81 -1.96 -10.20
N THR A 161 11.07 -2.35 -10.36
CA THR A 161 11.50 -3.65 -10.93
C THR A 161 12.33 -4.51 -9.96
N LEU A 162 12.27 -5.82 -10.14
CA LEU A 162 12.98 -6.79 -9.29
C LEU A 162 14.51 -6.71 -9.46
N ASP A 163 15.03 -6.14 -10.56
CA ASP A 163 16.45 -5.83 -10.74
C ASP A 163 16.84 -4.42 -10.21
N ALA A 164 16.06 -3.89 -9.26
CA ALA A 164 16.28 -2.66 -8.50
C ALA A 164 16.34 -1.37 -9.34
N LYS A 165 15.48 -1.25 -10.36
CA LYS A 165 15.28 -0.02 -11.16
C LYS A 165 13.88 0.56 -11.01
N VAL A 166 13.75 1.84 -11.33
CA VAL A 166 12.49 2.45 -11.75
C VAL A 166 12.50 2.59 -13.27
N VAL A 167 11.40 2.21 -13.93
CA VAL A 167 11.19 2.41 -15.37
C VAL A 167 10.03 3.35 -15.63
N ALA A 168 10.14 4.18 -16.66
CA ALA A 168 9.05 5.00 -17.18
C ALA A 168 8.67 4.56 -18.60
N LEU A 169 7.38 4.31 -18.82
CA LEU A 169 6.81 3.92 -20.11
C LEU A 169 5.88 5.02 -20.63
N ASP A 170 5.83 5.21 -21.95
CA ASP A 170 4.80 6.01 -22.60
C ASP A 170 3.43 5.34 -22.42
N ALA A 171 2.49 6.04 -21.78
CA ALA A 171 1.17 5.50 -21.41
C ALA A 171 0.31 5.08 -22.63
N LYS A 172 0.57 5.66 -23.79
CA LYS A 172 -0.20 5.41 -25.02
C LYS A 172 0.33 4.20 -25.79
N THR A 173 1.59 3.81 -25.60
CA THR A 173 2.27 2.80 -26.44
C THR A 173 3.08 1.74 -25.69
N GLY A 174 3.26 1.86 -24.37
CA GLY A 174 4.07 0.94 -23.55
C GLY A 174 5.58 1.00 -23.82
N LYS A 175 6.04 1.98 -24.61
CA LYS A 175 7.46 2.13 -24.94
C LYS A 175 8.25 2.67 -23.75
N LEU A 176 9.37 2.02 -23.44
CA LEU A 176 10.35 2.53 -22.48
C LEU A 176 10.85 3.92 -22.91
N LEU A 177 10.75 4.88 -21.99
CA LEU A 177 11.25 6.25 -22.14
C LEU A 177 12.59 6.41 -21.42
N TRP A 178 12.67 5.95 -20.17
CA TRP A 178 13.90 5.90 -19.37
C TRP A 178 13.85 4.74 -18.35
N GLU A 179 15.02 4.30 -17.90
CA GLU A 179 15.19 3.43 -16.73
C GLU A 179 16.34 3.95 -15.85
N THR A 180 16.17 3.92 -14.53
CA THR A 180 17.15 4.37 -13.54
C THR A 180 17.39 3.29 -12.51
N GLN A 181 18.65 2.90 -12.32
CA GLN A 181 19.08 1.99 -11.25
C GLN A 181 18.98 2.70 -9.88
N VAL A 182 18.18 2.15 -8.96
CA VAL A 182 17.95 2.74 -7.63
C VAL A 182 18.61 1.94 -6.50
N GLY A 183 18.86 0.65 -6.66
CA GLY A 183 19.67 -0.17 -5.74
C GLY A 183 20.63 -1.08 -6.51
N ASP A 184 21.54 -1.75 -5.81
CA ASP A 184 22.40 -2.78 -6.42
C ASP A 184 21.76 -4.17 -6.21
N PRO A 185 21.23 -4.82 -7.26
CA PRO A 185 20.56 -6.10 -7.13
C PRO A 185 21.54 -7.24 -6.77
N GLU A 186 22.85 -7.09 -6.98
CA GLU A 186 23.85 -8.06 -6.48
C GLU A 186 23.99 -8.00 -4.95
N LEU A 187 23.61 -6.89 -4.33
CA LEU A 187 23.54 -6.70 -2.87
C LEU A 187 22.15 -7.00 -2.27
N GLY A 188 21.24 -7.60 -3.06
CA GLY A 188 19.91 -8.02 -2.59
C GLY A 188 18.82 -6.94 -2.61
N TYR A 189 19.10 -5.75 -3.15
CA TYR A 189 18.07 -4.73 -3.39
C TYR A 189 17.11 -5.19 -4.49
N SER A 190 15.82 -4.91 -4.32
CA SER A 190 14.77 -5.16 -5.33
C SER A 190 13.59 -4.21 -5.14
N GLU A 191 12.80 -3.95 -6.18
CA GLU A 191 11.59 -3.11 -6.06
C GLU A 191 10.31 -3.92 -6.36
N THR A 192 9.48 -4.10 -5.32
CA THR A 192 8.20 -4.83 -5.39
C THR A 192 6.97 -3.93 -5.23
N MET A 193 7.13 -2.73 -4.66
CA MET A 193 6.04 -1.75 -4.47
C MET A 193 5.61 -1.07 -5.77
N ALA A 194 4.36 -0.60 -5.78
CA ALA A 194 3.94 0.40 -6.76
C ALA A 194 4.48 1.79 -6.34
N PRO A 195 5.09 2.57 -7.27
CA PRO A 195 5.49 3.95 -7.00
C PRO A 195 4.31 4.85 -6.61
N ILE A 196 4.62 6.05 -6.12
CA ILE A 196 3.67 7.17 -6.02
C ILE A 196 4.27 8.37 -6.74
N VAL A 197 3.47 9.09 -7.54
CA VAL A 197 3.89 10.35 -8.16
C VAL A 197 3.27 11.53 -7.42
N VAL A 198 4.10 12.51 -7.08
CA VAL A 198 3.70 13.81 -6.54
C VAL A 198 4.34 14.89 -7.39
N GLU A 199 3.52 15.65 -8.11
CA GLU A 199 3.96 16.72 -9.01
C GLU A 199 4.93 16.19 -10.09
N ASP A 200 6.20 16.59 -10.01
CA ASP A 200 7.31 16.20 -10.88
C ASP A 200 8.15 15.03 -10.33
N LYS A 201 7.76 14.41 -9.20
CA LYS A 201 8.56 13.42 -8.47
C LYS A 201 7.93 12.04 -8.46
N VAL A 202 8.64 11.04 -8.96
CA VAL A 202 8.35 9.62 -8.75
C VAL A 202 9.03 9.18 -7.46
N ILE A 203 8.24 8.79 -6.47
CA ILE A 203 8.75 8.30 -5.18
C ILE A 203 8.75 6.76 -5.18
N ILE A 204 9.89 6.19 -4.80
CA ILE A 204 10.11 4.75 -4.64
C ILE A 204 10.78 4.47 -3.29
N GLY A 205 10.42 3.36 -2.65
CA GLY A 205 11.09 2.83 -1.47
C GLY A 205 12.18 1.82 -1.88
N THR A 206 12.31 0.73 -1.12
CA THR A 206 13.13 -0.43 -1.50
C THR A 206 12.79 -1.70 -0.72
N ASN A 207 13.00 -2.87 -1.31
CA ASN A 207 12.88 -4.19 -0.66
C ASN A 207 14.25 -4.87 -0.50
N GLY A 208 14.38 -5.74 0.50
CA GLY A 208 15.58 -6.55 0.74
C GLY A 208 16.04 -6.64 2.21
N GLY A 209 15.14 -6.52 3.20
CA GLY A 209 15.48 -6.58 4.63
C GLY A 209 16.28 -7.85 4.97
N GLU A 210 15.84 -8.97 4.42
CA GLU A 210 16.40 -10.31 4.58
C GLU A 210 17.78 -10.50 3.90
N TYR A 211 18.36 -9.45 3.30
CA TYR A 211 19.62 -9.49 2.55
C TYR A 211 20.68 -8.51 3.07
N GLY A 212 20.44 -7.87 4.22
CA GLY A 212 21.37 -6.91 4.81
C GLY A 212 21.59 -5.67 3.96
N ILE A 213 20.52 -5.12 3.36
CA ILE A 213 20.57 -3.82 2.69
C ILE A 213 20.65 -2.66 3.71
N ARG A 214 20.88 -1.43 3.23
CA ARG A 214 20.48 -0.21 3.93
C ARG A 214 19.26 0.38 3.22
N GLY A 215 18.09 0.29 3.85
CA GLY A 215 16.85 0.79 3.28
C GLY A 215 16.86 2.28 2.93
N PHE A 216 15.99 2.65 1.99
CA PHE A 216 15.82 4.02 1.53
C PHE A 216 14.40 4.31 1.03
N VAL A 217 14.11 5.61 0.92
CA VAL A 217 13.10 6.20 0.03
C VAL A 217 13.81 7.20 -0.88
N LYS A 218 13.46 7.24 -2.16
CA LYS A 218 14.04 8.13 -3.17
C LYS A 218 12.96 8.88 -3.92
N ALA A 219 13.24 10.13 -4.28
CA ALA A 219 12.54 10.83 -5.35
C ALA A 219 13.36 10.84 -6.62
N LEU A 220 12.73 10.54 -7.74
CA LEU A 220 13.27 10.69 -9.09
C LEU A 220 12.45 11.74 -9.83
N ASP A 221 13.09 12.54 -10.68
CA ASP A 221 12.40 13.41 -11.63
C ASP A 221 11.59 12.58 -12.63
N ALA A 222 10.31 12.91 -12.80
CA ALA A 222 9.36 12.11 -13.59
C ALA A 222 9.60 12.19 -15.11
N GLU A 223 10.26 13.24 -15.60
CA GLU A 223 10.55 13.44 -17.02
C GLU A 223 11.82 12.66 -17.44
N THR A 224 12.85 12.69 -16.58
CA THR A 224 14.24 12.28 -16.89
C THR A 224 14.73 11.04 -16.14
N GLY A 225 14.15 10.73 -14.98
CA GLY A 225 14.61 9.66 -14.08
C GLY A 225 15.82 10.03 -13.20
N GLU A 226 16.24 11.29 -13.14
CA GLU A 226 17.33 11.73 -12.25
C GLU A 226 16.93 11.60 -10.78
N ILE A 227 17.78 11.02 -9.92
CA ILE A 227 17.54 10.93 -8.48
C ILE A 227 17.72 12.32 -7.85
N LEU A 228 16.62 12.90 -7.38
CA LEU A 228 16.56 14.24 -6.79
C LEU A 228 17.01 14.24 -5.32
N TRP A 229 16.57 13.24 -4.55
CA TRP A 229 16.99 13.04 -3.16
C TRP A 229 16.92 11.57 -2.75
N THR A 230 17.64 11.21 -1.69
CA THR A 230 17.59 9.89 -1.03
C THR A 230 17.47 10.11 0.47
N PHE A 231 16.41 9.59 1.07
CA PHE A 231 16.28 9.41 2.52
C PHE A 231 16.68 7.97 2.87
N HIS A 232 17.65 7.77 3.76
CA HIS A 232 17.96 6.45 4.30
C HIS A 232 17.17 6.18 5.57
N THR A 233 16.49 5.04 5.63
CA THR A 233 15.69 4.61 6.79
C THR A 233 16.56 4.22 7.99
N ILE A 234 17.82 3.88 7.76
CA ILE A 234 18.81 3.66 8.82
C ILE A 234 19.71 4.90 8.89
N PRO A 235 19.78 5.63 10.02
CA PRO A 235 20.61 6.82 10.15
C PRO A 235 22.09 6.46 10.35
N ASP A 236 22.99 7.25 9.75
CA ASP A 236 24.44 7.02 9.83
C ASP A 236 24.99 7.17 11.26
N GLY A 237 26.01 6.37 11.56
CA GLY A 237 26.73 6.36 12.84
C GLY A 237 25.86 5.90 14.00
N ASP A 238 26.31 6.19 15.22
CA ASP A 238 25.71 5.77 16.51
C ASP A 238 24.21 6.14 16.68
N ARG A 239 23.61 6.91 15.77
CA ARG A 239 22.17 7.23 15.80
C ARG A 239 21.26 6.02 15.62
N HIS A 240 21.69 4.96 14.93
CA HIS A 240 20.88 3.75 14.74
C HIS A 240 20.64 2.99 16.07
N LEU A 241 21.45 3.27 17.11
CA LEU A 241 21.36 2.61 18.42
C LEU A 241 20.10 3.04 19.20
N GLY A 242 19.51 4.18 18.87
CA GLY A 242 18.33 4.73 19.53
C GLY A 242 18.53 5.03 21.02
N GLU A 243 17.51 4.73 21.81
CA GLU A 243 17.42 5.06 23.24
C GLU A 243 17.65 3.84 24.16
N TRP A 244 17.89 2.65 23.59
CA TRP A 244 18.03 1.37 24.29
C TRP A 244 16.74 0.94 24.99
N ARG A 245 15.61 1.05 24.28
CA ARG A 245 14.26 0.77 24.80
C ARG A 245 14.03 -0.71 25.12
N GLU A 246 13.84 -1.01 26.40
CA GLU A 246 13.53 -2.37 26.89
C GLU A 246 12.08 -2.82 26.64
N THR A 247 11.18 -1.90 26.25
CA THR A 247 9.73 -2.18 26.11
C THR A 247 9.13 -1.74 24.78
N ASP A 248 8.08 -2.46 24.40
CA ASP A 248 7.17 -2.09 23.32
C ASP A 248 6.26 -0.87 23.69
N PRO A 249 5.47 -0.34 22.74
CA PRO A 249 4.50 0.76 22.95
C PRO A 249 3.48 0.55 24.08
N MET A 250 3.24 -0.68 24.49
CA MET A 250 2.29 -1.06 25.55
C MET A 250 2.98 -1.29 26.89
N GLY A 251 4.30 -1.07 26.99
CA GLY A 251 5.10 -1.29 28.19
C GLY A 251 5.41 -2.77 28.48
N ARG A 252 5.25 -3.66 27.50
CA ARG A 252 5.62 -5.08 27.65
C ARG A 252 7.13 -5.24 27.42
N SER A 253 7.77 -6.06 28.25
CA SER A 253 9.19 -6.42 28.12
C SER A 253 9.47 -7.07 26.77
N LEU A 254 10.51 -6.59 26.09
CA LEU A 254 11.09 -7.21 24.89
C LEU A 254 12.18 -8.25 25.24
N ASN A 255 12.45 -8.45 26.53
CA ASN A 255 13.39 -9.43 27.07
C ASN A 255 14.85 -9.24 26.59
N ARG A 256 15.23 -7.98 26.32
CA ARG A 256 16.57 -7.55 25.88
C ARG A 256 17.60 -7.59 27.02
N ASP A 257 18.87 -7.81 26.68
CA ASP A 257 20.01 -7.63 27.58
C ASP A 257 20.82 -6.41 27.13
N ILE A 258 20.37 -5.23 27.57
CA ILE A 258 20.91 -3.94 27.15
C ILE A 258 22.41 -3.79 27.49
N GLU A 259 22.88 -4.41 28.58
CA GLU A 259 24.29 -4.34 28.96
C GLU A 259 25.15 -5.25 28.10
N ALA A 260 24.66 -6.45 27.72
CA ALA A 260 25.32 -7.29 26.73
C ALA A 260 25.35 -6.63 25.33
N GLU A 261 24.25 -6.03 24.89
CA GLU A 261 24.20 -5.34 23.60
C GLU A 261 25.17 -4.15 23.53
N LYS A 262 25.21 -3.28 24.56
CA LYS A 262 26.16 -2.15 24.63
C LYS A 262 27.61 -2.64 24.62
N LYS A 263 27.92 -3.70 25.36
CA LYS A 263 29.25 -4.32 25.38
C LYS A 263 29.63 -4.85 24.00
N LYS A 264 28.71 -5.54 23.31
CA LYS A 264 28.89 -6.04 21.94
C LYS A 264 29.09 -4.88 20.94
N TYR A 265 28.39 -3.76 21.11
CA TYR A 265 28.61 -2.56 20.29
C TYR A 265 30.03 -2.02 20.45
N GLU A 266 30.51 -1.83 21.67
CA GLU A 266 31.88 -1.35 21.92
C GLU A 266 32.95 -2.34 21.41
N GLU A 267 32.70 -3.65 21.50
CA GLU A 267 33.57 -4.67 20.89
C GLU A 267 33.60 -4.56 19.35
N MET A 268 32.45 -4.39 18.70
CA MET A 268 32.37 -4.18 17.24
C MET A 268 33.00 -2.86 16.82
N LYS A 269 32.83 -1.79 17.60
CA LYS A 269 33.43 -0.47 17.37
C LYS A 269 34.95 -0.51 17.48
N ALA A 270 35.48 -1.17 18.50
CA ALA A 270 36.92 -1.42 18.65
C ALA A 270 37.50 -2.28 17.52
N ALA A 271 36.70 -3.18 16.94
CA ALA A 271 37.06 -3.97 15.76
C ALA A 271 36.88 -3.24 14.41
N GLY A 272 36.47 -1.96 14.40
CA GLY A 272 36.23 -1.19 13.18
C GLY A 272 34.95 -1.58 12.42
N ARG A 273 34.02 -2.29 13.08
CA ARG A 273 32.75 -2.77 12.52
C ARG A 273 31.52 -1.95 12.93
N ALA A 274 31.70 -0.76 13.51
CA ALA A 274 30.56 0.11 13.84
C ALA A 274 29.76 0.52 12.59
N ASP A 275 30.45 0.92 11.51
CA ASP A 275 29.80 1.34 10.27
C ASP A 275 29.13 0.18 9.51
N PHE A 276 29.68 -1.02 9.65
CA PHE A 276 29.09 -2.22 9.08
C PHE A 276 27.64 -2.44 9.56
N ILE A 277 27.33 -2.10 10.82
CA ILE A 277 25.99 -2.31 11.40
C ILE A 277 24.94 -1.47 10.65
N TRP A 278 25.09 -0.14 10.61
CA TRP A 278 24.10 0.73 9.96
C TRP A 278 24.08 0.61 8.44
N GLN A 279 25.14 0.09 7.82
CA GLN A 279 25.22 -0.17 6.37
C GLN A 279 24.45 -1.42 5.93
N HIS A 280 24.16 -2.35 6.85
CA HIS A 280 23.51 -3.63 6.52
C HIS A 280 22.32 -3.93 7.42
N LEU A 281 21.70 -2.90 8.01
CA LEU A 281 20.71 -3.05 9.08
C LEU A 281 19.29 -3.41 8.58
N GLY A 282 19.06 -3.59 7.28
CA GLY A 282 17.73 -3.79 6.71
C GLY A 282 16.93 -2.49 6.61
N GLY A 283 15.71 -2.48 7.12
CA GLY A 283 14.81 -1.33 7.15
C GLY A 283 14.23 -0.95 5.78
N GLY A 284 13.79 -1.95 5.00
CA GLY A 284 13.15 -1.72 3.70
C GLY A 284 11.86 -0.89 3.80
N VAL A 285 11.48 -0.23 2.70
CA VAL A 285 10.18 0.46 2.53
C VAL A 285 9.53 -0.12 1.29
N TRP A 286 8.77 -1.19 1.46
CA TRP A 286 8.31 -2.04 0.35
C TRP A 286 6.80 -1.94 0.07
N GLN A 287 6.19 -0.86 0.58
CA GLN A 287 4.82 -0.43 0.28
C GLN A 287 4.77 1.06 -0.08
N THR A 288 3.70 1.44 -0.79
CA THR A 288 3.48 2.81 -1.24
C THR A 288 3.29 3.77 -0.05
N PRO A 289 4.01 4.90 0.02
CA PRO A 289 3.77 5.96 1.01
C PRO A 289 2.42 6.66 0.80
N ALA A 290 1.78 7.07 1.90
CA ALA A 290 0.70 8.05 1.87
C ALA A 290 1.25 9.47 1.73
N TYR A 291 0.46 10.39 1.19
CA TYR A 291 0.85 11.78 0.99
C TYR A 291 -0.21 12.73 1.57
N ASP A 292 0.23 13.67 2.40
CA ASP A 292 -0.57 14.79 2.88
C ASP A 292 -0.22 16.07 2.10
N PRO A 293 -1.05 16.52 1.14
CA PRO A 293 -0.77 17.69 0.34
C PRO A 293 -0.80 19.01 1.13
N GLU A 294 -1.46 19.06 2.29
CA GLU A 294 -1.53 20.27 3.12
C GLU A 294 -0.20 20.54 3.84
N THR A 295 0.51 19.49 4.27
CA THR A 295 1.78 19.58 5.00
C THR A 295 2.99 19.23 4.13
N ARG A 296 2.76 18.78 2.88
CA ARG A 296 3.78 18.27 1.93
C ARG A 296 4.61 17.13 2.52
N ARG A 297 3.95 16.25 3.27
CA ARG A 297 4.57 15.12 3.98
C ARG A 297 4.22 13.80 3.33
N LEU A 298 5.22 12.94 3.20
CA LEU A 298 5.02 11.51 3.00
C LEU A 298 4.91 10.82 4.35
N TYR A 299 4.15 9.72 4.41
CA TYR A 299 4.08 8.81 5.55
C TYR A 299 4.24 7.38 5.02
N PHE A 300 5.22 6.66 5.54
CA PHE A 300 5.49 5.28 5.18
C PHE A 300 5.88 4.51 6.43
N VAL A 301 5.85 3.18 6.32
CA VAL A 301 6.34 2.29 7.36
C VAL A 301 7.60 1.60 6.90
N VAL A 302 8.51 1.39 7.85
CA VAL A 302 9.81 0.76 7.66
C VAL A 302 9.74 -0.65 8.22
N GLY A 303 10.21 -1.61 7.42
CA GLY A 303 10.23 -3.03 7.77
C GLY A 303 11.31 -3.42 8.77
N ASN A 304 11.53 -4.73 8.83
CA ASN A 304 12.44 -5.47 9.71
C ASN A 304 13.92 -5.01 9.70
N PRO A 305 14.69 -5.30 10.77
CA PRO A 305 16.14 -5.21 10.80
C PRO A 305 16.82 -6.50 10.29
N SER A 306 18.06 -6.37 9.81
CA SER A 306 18.87 -7.50 9.30
C SER A 306 20.11 -7.77 10.15
N PRO A 307 20.44 -9.04 10.50
CA PRO A 307 19.70 -10.25 10.16
C PRO A 307 18.45 -10.40 11.04
N ASP A 308 17.38 -10.94 10.47
CA ASP A 308 16.02 -10.96 11.01
C ASP A 308 15.90 -11.51 12.44
N LEU A 309 16.56 -12.65 12.71
CA LEU A 309 16.40 -13.45 13.93
C LEU A 309 17.61 -13.40 14.88
N ASP A 310 18.76 -12.92 14.40
CA ASP A 310 20.00 -12.81 15.19
C ASP A 310 20.36 -11.34 15.49
N GLY A 311 19.80 -10.80 16.56
CA GLY A 311 20.12 -9.45 17.03
C GLY A 311 21.59 -9.24 17.42
N SER A 312 22.40 -10.30 17.56
CA SER A 312 23.74 -10.18 18.14
C SER A 312 24.72 -9.35 17.31
N GLU A 313 24.59 -9.32 15.98
CA GLU A 313 25.44 -8.51 15.10
C GLU A 313 24.91 -7.08 14.89
N ARG A 314 23.80 -6.72 15.55
CA ARG A 314 23.13 -5.41 15.41
C ARG A 314 22.60 -4.85 16.74
N PRO A 315 23.47 -4.61 17.73
CA PRO A 315 23.06 -4.05 19.03
C PRO A 315 22.36 -2.69 18.90
N GLY A 316 21.48 -2.37 19.85
CA GLY A 316 20.70 -1.13 19.90
C GLY A 316 19.31 -1.26 19.27
N ASP A 317 18.51 -0.19 19.35
CA ASP A 317 17.10 -0.18 18.94
C ASP A 317 16.86 -0.38 17.44
N ASN A 318 17.92 -0.32 16.63
CA ASN A 318 17.90 -0.46 15.17
C ASN A 318 17.03 0.60 14.46
N LEU A 319 17.11 1.87 14.88
CA LEU A 319 16.35 2.93 14.23
C LEU A 319 16.67 3.02 12.72
N TYR A 320 15.71 3.31 11.84
CA TYR A 320 14.26 3.44 12.05
C TYR A 320 13.47 2.18 11.63
N THR A 321 13.96 0.96 11.88
CA THR A 321 13.18 -0.26 11.58
C THR A 321 11.88 -0.30 12.38
N ASP A 322 10.90 -1.03 11.88
CA ASP A 322 9.61 -1.29 12.55
C ASP A 322 8.95 0.00 13.04
N SER A 323 8.93 1.01 12.17
CA SER A 323 8.53 2.38 12.50
C SER A 323 7.58 2.96 11.47
N LEU A 324 6.59 3.73 11.93
CA LEU A 324 5.98 4.77 11.10
C LEU A 324 6.98 5.93 10.99
N VAL A 325 7.26 6.40 9.78
CA VAL A 325 8.17 7.53 9.50
C VAL A 325 7.47 8.55 8.61
N SER A 326 7.75 9.84 8.85
CA SER A 326 7.33 10.94 7.98
C SER A 326 8.52 11.77 7.54
N ILE A 327 8.52 12.15 6.26
CA ILE A 327 9.52 13.01 5.61
C ILE A 327 8.84 14.10 4.78
N ASN A 328 9.54 15.19 4.49
CA ASN A 328 9.11 16.18 3.51
C ASN A 328 9.29 15.64 2.06
N VAL A 329 8.29 15.80 1.19
CA VAL A 329 8.31 15.26 -0.19
C VAL A 329 9.28 15.99 -1.13
N ASP A 330 9.60 17.25 -0.87
CA ASP A 330 10.46 18.07 -1.73
C ASP A 330 11.94 17.83 -1.47
N THR A 331 12.30 17.64 -0.20
CA THR A 331 13.70 17.56 0.26
C THR A 331 14.14 16.17 0.73
N GLY A 332 13.18 15.28 1.04
CA GLY A 332 13.47 14.01 1.71
C GLY A 332 13.84 14.17 3.20
N GLU A 333 13.75 15.38 3.76
CA GLU A 333 14.14 15.64 5.15
C GLU A 333 13.22 14.93 6.15
N TYR A 334 13.82 14.30 7.15
CA TYR A 334 13.14 13.69 8.28
C TYR A 334 12.27 14.69 9.05
N VAL A 335 11.06 14.25 9.43
CA VAL A 335 10.10 15.06 10.21
C VAL A 335 9.79 14.40 11.56
N CYS A 336 9.23 13.19 11.55
CA CYS A 336 8.90 12.43 12.76
C CYS A 336 8.97 10.92 12.50
N HIS A 337 9.05 10.14 13.58
CA HIS A 337 8.82 8.70 13.53
C HIS A 337 8.15 8.21 14.82
N TYR A 338 7.68 6.97 14.79
CA TYR A 338 7.32 6.20 15.97
C TYR A 338 7.70 4.73 15.77
N GLN A 339 8.65 4.24 16.57
CA GLN A 339 9.11 2.85 16.51
C GLN A 339 8.25 1.92 17.38
N TYR A 340 7.71 0.88 16.75
CA TYR A 340 6.89 -0.16 17.36
C TYR A 340 7.74 -1.25 18.02
N ILE A 341 8.82 -1.69 17.37
CA ILE A 341 9.65 -2.82 17.85
C ILE A 341 11.13 -2.42 17.84
N PRO A 342 11.65 -1.82 18.93
CA PRO A 342 13.08 -1.58 19.05
C PRO A 342 13.81 -2.92 19.20
N HIS A 343 14.85 -3.13 18.38
CA HIS A 343 15.61 -4.39 18.34
C HIS A 343 14.73 -5.63 18.03
N ASP A 344 13.90 -5.56 16.99
CA ASP A 344 13.11 -6.70 16.53
C ASP A 344 14.00 -7.93 16.27
N VAL A 345 13.63 -9.09 16.80
CA VAL A 345 14.27 -10.40 16.51
C VAL A 345 13.23 -11.42 16.06
N TRP A 346 12.12 -10.95 15.50
CA TRP A 346 10.95 -11.73 15.15
C TRP A 346 10.44 -11.48 13.72
N ASP A 347 11.11 -10.63 12.93
CA ASP A 347 10.66 -10.26 11.57
C ASP A 347 9.19 -9.79 11.61
N LEU A 348 8.92 -8.75 12.39
CA LEU A 348 7.56 -8.27 12.70
C LEU A 348 7.28 -6.87 12.15
N ASP A 349 7.68 -6.63 10.89
CA ASP A 349 7.51 -5.40 10.12
C ASP A 349 6.25 -4.58 10.47
N ALA A 350 6.47 -3.28 10.61
CA ALA A 350 5.48 -2.28 10.26
C ALA A 350 5.39 -2.20 8.73
N VAL A 351 4.31 -2.72 8.13
CA VAL A 351 4.28 -2.98 6.68
C VAL A 351 3.01 -2.53 5.94
N SER A 352 1.79 -2.67 6.47
CA SER A 352 0.59 -2.31 5.69
C SER A 352 0.62 -0.81 5.33
N PRO A 353 0.30 -0.44 4.08
CA PRO A 353 0.36 0.95 3.62
C PRO A 353 -0.38 1.91 4.57
N PRO A 354 0.24 3.01 5.03
CA PRO A 354 -0.40 3.94 5.95
C PRO A 354 -1.59 4.66 5.32
N ILE A 355 -2.66 4.87 6.09
CA ILE A 355 -3.84 5.60 5.67
C ILE A 355 -3.89 6.93 6.43
N ILE A 356 -4.20 8.03 5.75
CA ILE A 356 -4.42 9.34 6.38
C ILE A 356 -5.93 9.55 6.53
N THR A 357 -6.39 9.93 7.72
CA THR A 357 -7.80 10.27 7.92
C THR A 357 -8.02 11.13 9.17
N THR A 358 -9.25 11.60 9.36
CA THR A 358 -9.67 12.24 10.61
C THR A 358 -9.99 11.17 11.65
N VAL A 359 -9.31 11.22 12.79
CA VAL A 359 -9.45 10.28 13.91
C VAL A 359 -9.77 11.03 15.21
N LYS A 360 -10.30 10.33 16.21
CA LYS A 360 -10.40 10.88 17.57
C LYS A 360 -9.07 10.80 18.30
N ASP A 361 -8.69 11.88 18.98
CA ASP A 361 -7.58 11.89 19.94
C ASP A 361 -8.01 11.32 21.32
N LYS A 362 -7.09 11.34 22.29
CA LYS A 362 -7.34 10.85 23.67
C LYS A 362 -8.39 11.68 24.42
N ASP A 363 -8.65 12.92 23.99
CA ASP A 363 -9.64 13.84 24.57
C ASP A 363 -10.99 13.80 23.82
N GLY A 364 -11.12 12.97 22.77
CA GLY A 364 -12.34 12.86 21.95
C GLY A 364 -12.50 13.98 20.89
N ARG A 365 -11.44 14.74 20.60
CA ARG A 365 -11.41 15.75 19.53
C ARG A 365 -11.05 15.11 18.20
N ASP A 366 -11.58 15.63 17.11
CA ASP A 366 -11.12 15.23 15.76
C ASP A 366 -9.76 15.86 15.45
N VAL A 367 -8.82 15.03 15.01
CA VAL A 367 -7.46 15.42 14.59
C VAL A 367 -7.09 14.68 13.29
N LYS A 368 -6.16 15.24 12.50
CA LYS A 368 -5.56 14.49 11.38
C LYS A 368 -4.67 13.38 11.98
N GLY A 369 -4.95 12.14 11.59
CA GLY A 369 -4.21 10.97 12.05
C GLY A 369 -3.75 10.10 10.90
N VAL A 370 -2.84 9.19 11.25
CA VAL A 370 -2.30 8.16 10.35
C VAL A 370 -2.57 6.80 10.99
N LEU A 371 -3.18 5.87 10.24
CA LEU A 371 -3.46 4.52 10.71
C LEU A 371 -2.83 3.45 9.81
N HIS A 372 -2.29 2.40 10.42
CA HIS A 372 -1.55 1.33 9.76
C HIS A 372 -1.70 0.02 10.56
N GLY A 373 -1.50 -1.13 9.93
CA GLY A 373 -1.35 -2.44 10.59
C GLY A 373 -0.11 -3.17 10.09
N GLY A 374 0.44 -4.11 10.84
CA GLY A 374 1.68 -4.79 10.44
C GLY A 374 1.60 -6.28 10.68
N LYS A 375 2.76 -6.93 10.85
CA LYS A 375 2.79 -8.33 11.30
C LYS A 375 2.28 -8.48 12.74
N LEU A 376 2.27 -7.40 13.52
CA LEU A 376 1.50 -7.27 14.77
C LEU A 376 -0.02 -7.15 14.50
N PRO A 377 -0.89 -7.77 15.32
CA PRO A 377 -2.31 -7.96 15.01
C PRO A 377 -3.18 -6.77 15.42
N TYR A 378 -2.69 -5.56 15.16
CA TYR A 378 -3.28 -4.29 15.57
C TYR A 378 -3.52 -3.37 14.37
N VAL A 379 -4.57 -2.55 14.46
CA VAL A 379 -4.62 -1.26 13.77
C VAL A 379 -4.06 -0.21 14.73
N PHE A 380 -2.89 0.34 14.41
CA PHE A 380 -2.30 1.47 15.12
C PHE A 380 -2.87 2.79 14.61
N VAL A 381 -3.01 3.79 15.48
CA VAL A 381 -3.54 5.12 15.15
C VAL A 381 -2.64 6.19 15.76
N HIS A 382 -2.11 7.06 14.92
CA HIS A 382 -1.12 8.09 15.25
C HIS A 382 -1.63 9.49 14.96
N ARG A 383 -1.06 10.49 15.63
CA ARG A 383 -1.22 11.92 15.29
C ARG A 383 -0.33 12.24 14.09
N ALA A 384 -0.86 12.89 13.06
CA ALA A 384 -0.10 13.10 11.81
C ALA A 384 1.03 14.13 11.95
N ASP A 385 0.91 15.12 12.84
CA ASP A 385 1.88 16.21 12.94
C ASP A 385 3.19 15.83 13.65
N ASP A 386 3.15 14.89 14.61
CA ASP A 386 4.30 14.44 15.40
C ASP A 386 4.52 12.91 15.43
N CYS A 387 3.76 12.15 14.64
CA CYS A 387 3.78 10.68 14.60
C CYS A 387 3.40 9.99 15.92
N SER A 388 2.98 10.70 16.97
CA SER A 388 2.75 10.11 18.30
C SER A 388 1.57 9.13 18.33
N LEU A 389 1.72 8.02 19.06
CA LEU A 389 0.68 6.99 19.18
C LEU A 389 -0.52 7.50 20.00
N ILE A 390 -1.69 7.54 19.35
CA ILE A 390 -2.97 7.85 19.98
C ILE A 390 -3.53 6.58 20.65
N ARG A 391 -3.67 5.49 19.89
CA ARG A 391 -4.23 4.21 20.34
C ARG A 391 -3.85 3.07 19.38
N TRP A 392 -4.17 1.84 19.77
CA TRP A 392 -4.16 0.65 18.93
C TRP A 392 -5.48 -0.12 19.12
N SER A 393 -5.77 -1.07 18.24
CA SER A 393 -6.99 -1.88 18.30
C SER A 393 -6.93 -3.00 19.34
N GLU A 394 -8.08 -3.62 19.60
CA GLU A 394 -8.12 -4.99 20.13
C GLU A 394 -7.35 -5.96 19.21
N ASN A 395 -6.90 -7.08 19.78
CA ASN A 395 -6.15 -8.11 19.07
C ASN A 395 -6.99 -8.73 17.93
N MET A 396 -6.67 -8.46 16.67
CA MET A 396 -7.43 -9.00 15.53
C MET A 396 -7.22 -10.50 15.32
N VAL A 397 -6.12 -11.06 15.83
CA VAL A 397 -5.90 -12.50 16.05
C VAL A 397 -5.33 -12.71 17.46
N PRO A 398 -5.50 -13.90 18.08
CA PRO A 398 -4.92 -14.19 19.39
C PRO A 398 -3.41 -13.99 19.44
N ILE A 399 -2.89 -13.79 20.65
CA ILE A 399 -1.47 -13.54 20.91
C ILE A 399 -1.00 -14.54 21.97
N GLU A 400 0.07 -15.27 21.67
CA GLU A 400 0.68 -16.28 22.55
C GLU A 400 2.20 -16.15 22.45
N ASN A 401 2.89 -16.09 23.60
CA ASN A 401 4.35 -15.95 23.69
C ASN A 401 4.96 -14.77 22.89
N LEU A 402 4.20 -13.69 22.66
CA LEU A 402 4.75 -12.49 22.03
C LEU A 402 5.95 -11.97 22.84
N TRP A 403 7.03 -11.63 22.13
CA TRP A 403 8.34 -11.26 22.68
C TRP A 403 9.15 -12.39 23.33
N ALA A 404 8.75 -13.66 23.18
CA ALA A 404 9.61 -14.79 23.53
C ALA A 404 10.77 -14.88 22.52
N LEU A 405 12.00 -14.77 23.01
CA LEU A 405 13.19 -14.78 22.15
C LEU A 405 13.31 -16.09 21.34
N PRO A 406 13.74 -16.04 20.07
CA PRO A 406 14.12 -17.22 19.31
C PRO A 406 15.18 -18.07 20.03
N THR A 407 15.17 -19.38 19.76
CA THR A 407 16.17 -20.35 20.27
C THR A 407 16.58 -21.30 19.15
N PRO A 408 17.77 -21.92 19.16
CA PRO A 408 18.16 -22.90 18.14
C PRO A 408 17.13 -24.04 17.99
N GLU A 409 16.59 -24.52 19.11
CA GLU A 409 15.55 -25.55 19.18
C GLU A 409 14.18 -25.10 18.66
N GLY A 410 13.91 -23.79 18.65
CA GLY A 410 12.70 -23.17 18.11
C GLY A 410 11.73 -22.69 19.19
N THR A 411 11.48 -21.38 19.23
CA THR A 411 10.50 -20.77 20.14
C THR A 411 9.15 -20.62 19.44
N ARG A 412 8.08 -21.20 19.96
CA ARG A 412 6.72 -21.04 19.41
C ARG A 412 6.12 -19.69 19.80
N MET A 413 5.62 -18.94 18.82
CA MET A 413 4.90 -17.68 19.00
C MET A 413 3.67 -17.59 18.09
N LEU A 414 2.68 -16.79 18.53
CA LEU A 414 1.55 -16.32 17.74
C LEU A 414 1.36 -14.81 18.01
N PRO A 415 1.28 -13.93 16.99
CA PRO A 415 1.42 -14.19 15.54
C PRO A 415 2.74 -14.90 15.16
N GLY A 416 2.71 -15.67 14.07
CA GLY A 416 3.91 -16.08 13.35
C GLY A 416 4.41 -14.97 12.42
N ALA A 417 5.50 -15.22 11.68
CA ALA A 417 6.21 -14.20 10.89
C ALA A 417 5.39 -13.60 9.73
N ASN A 418 4.34 -14.28 9.26
CA ASN A 418 3.39 -13.70 8.30
C ASN A 418 2.15 -13.08 8.97
N GLY A 419 2.15 -12.88 10.28
CA GLY A 419 0.94 -12.70 11.07
C GLY A 419 0.24 -11.35 10.95
N GLY A 420 -0.75 -11.13 11.81
CA GLY A 420 -1.37 -9.80 11.95
C GLY A 420 -2.17 -9.38 10.71
N VAL A 421 -1.69 -8.37 9.99
CA VAL A 421 -2.23 -7.80 8.74
C VAL A 421 -1.29 -8.05 7.55
N GLU A 422 -0.01 -8.33 7.81
CA GLU A 422 1.06 -8.39 6.80
C GLU A 422 1.02 -7.16 5.86
N TRP A 423 1.55 -7.26 4.63
CA TRP A 423 1.50 -6.18 3.66
C TRP A 423 0.11 -5.76 3.16
N SER A 424 -0.93 -6.51 3.52
CA SER A 424 -2.27 -6.37 2.95
C SER A 424 -2.83 -4.95 3.12
N PRO A 425 -3.17 -4.23 2.03
CA PRO A 425 -3.75 -2.90 2.15
C PRO A 425 -5.11 -2.92 2.84
N MET A 426 -5.22 -2.15 3.93
CA MET A 426 -6.51 -1.89 4.59
C MET A 426 -7.37 -0.94 3.75
N ALA A 427 -8.66 -0.91 4.03
CA ALA A 427 -9.56 0.17 3.59
C ALA A 427 -10.27 0.78 4.78
N ILE A 428 -10.71 2.04 4.68
CA ILE A 428 -11.59 2.64 5.68
C ILE A 428 -12.98 2.92 5.10
N ASN A 429 -13.99 3.03 5.96
CA ASN A 429 -15.21 3.76 5.65
C ASN A 429 -15.26 4.99 6.58
N PRO A 430 -14.99 6.21 6.09
CA PRO A 430 -14.89 7.40 6.93
C PRO A 430 -16.24 7.86 7.50
N VAL A 431 -17.36 7.36 6.98
CA VAL A 431 -18.71 7.65 7.50
C VAL A 431 -19.04 6.75 8.69
N LEU A 432 -18.65 5.48 8.64
CA LEU A 432 -18.81 4.53 9.75
C LEU A 432 -17.68 4.64 10.79
N ARG A 433 -16.55 5.24 10.37
CA ARG A 433 -15.29 5.34 11.13
C ARG A 433 -14.68 3.97 11.44
N TYR A 434 -14.83 3.06 10.47
CA TYR A 434 -14.30 1.69 10.53
C TYR A 434 -13.09 1.56 9.60
N ALA A 435 -12.06 0.85 10.07
CA ALA A 435 -10.99 0.29 9.27
C ALA A 435 -11.26 -1.21 9.05
N TYR A 436 -11.04 -1.68 7.82
CA TYR A 436 -11.20 -3.07 7.42
C TYR A 436 -9.82 -3.65 7.10
N ALA A 437 -9.46 -4.71 7.81
CA ALA A 437 -8.23 -5.44 7.63
C ALA A 437 -8.52 -6.90 7.31
N VAL A 438 -7.64 -7.53 6.53
CA VAL A 438 -7.55 -8.99 6.48
C VAL A 438 -6.47 -9.46 7.44
N ASN A 439 -6.63 -10.65 8.02
CA ASN A 439 -5.68 -11.13 9.04
C ASN A 439 -5.21 -12.57 8.84
N LEU A 440 -4.05 -12.86 9.42
CA LEU A 440 -3.41 -14.17 9.40
C LEU A 440 -3.26 -14.72 10.82
N HIS A 441 -3.93 -15.84 11.10
CA HIS A 441 -3.69 -16.67 12.26
C HIS A 441 -2.86 -17.87 11.81
N GLN A 442 -1.55 -17.80 12.08
CA GLN A 442 -0.57 -18.81 11.71
C GLN A 442 0.50 -18.88 12.80
N PRO A 443 0.39 -19.81 13.78
CA PRO A 443 1.47 -20.08 14.74
C PRO A 443 2.74 -20.61 14.03
N MET A 444 3.91 -20.17 14.48
CA MET A 444 5.20 -20.57 13.93
C MET A 444 6.25 -20.79 15.03
N THR A 445 7.28 -21.60 14.75
CA THR A 445 8.50 -21.64 15.57
C THR A 445 9.61 -20.80 14.97
N TYR A 446 10.30 -20.06 15.83
CA TYR A 446 11.36 -19.11 15.53
C TYR A 446 12.69 -19.73 15.96
N HIS A 447 13.52 -20.10 14.99
CA HIS A 447 14.84 -20.68 15.22
C HIS A 447 15.93 -19.63 14.97
N VAL A 448 16.88 -19.44 15.89
CA VAL A 448 18.06 -18.58 15.67
C VAL A 448 19.32 -19.41 15.46
N GLU A 449 20.13 -19.02 14.48
CA GLU A 449 21.46 -19.57 14.23
C GLU A 449 22.37 -18.44 13.73
N HIS A 450 23.48 -18.20 14.42
CA HIS A 450 24.41 -17.13 14.06
C HIS A 450 25.04 -17.40 12.69
N GLN A 451 24.91 -16.44 11.78
CA GLN A 451 25.48 -16.50 10.44
C GLN A 451 26.21 -15.18 10.13
N PRO A 452 27.47 -15.20 9.63
CA PRO A 452 28.10 -13.99 9.12
C PRO A 452 27.40 -13.49 7.85
N TYR A 453 27.49 -12.19 7.59
CA TYR A 453 26.88 -11.57 6.40
C TYR A 453 27.35 -12.25 5.10
N PRO A 454 26.44 -12.77 4.27
CA PRO A 454 26.79 -13.65 3.15
C PRO A 454 26.97 -12.94 1.80
N GLU A 455 27.16 -11.61 1.82
CA GLU A 455 27.37 -10.73 0.66
C GLU A 455 26.19 -10.77 -0.34
N GLY A 456 25.16 -9.96 -0.08
CA GLY A 456 23.98 -9.81 -0.95
C GLY A 456 23.05 -11.01 -1.02
N LYS A 457 23.22 -12.01 -0.14
CA LYS A 457 22.41 -13.23 -0.07
C LYS A 457 21.55 -13.25 1.19
N LEU A 458 20.60 -14.17 1.23
CA LEU A 458 19.67 -14.34 2.34
C LEU A 458 20.41 -14.48 3.68
N TRP A 459 20.06 -13.61 4.63
CA TRP A 459 20.71 -13.43 5.92
C TRP A 459 19.67 -13.31 7.05
N LEU A 460 18.85 -14.34 7.22
CA LEU A 460 17.84 -14.37 8.28
C LEU A 460 18.43 -14.52 9.70
N GLY A 461 19.65 -15.05 9.83
CA GLY A 461 20.19 -15.44 11.14
C GLY A 461 19.40 -16.57 11.82
N GLY A 462 18.74 -17.43 11.03
CA GLY A 462 17.81 -18.42 11.55
C GLY A 462 16.79 -18.94 10.54
N ALA A 463 15.65 -19.42 11.03
CA ALA A 463 14.51 -19.82 10.20
C ALA A 463 13.18 -19.80 10.96
N PHE A 464 12.12 -19.34 10.30
CA PHE A 464 10.72 -19.53 10.71
C PHE A 464 10.19 -20.86 10.20
N LYS A 465 9.42 -21.60 11.00
CA LYS A 465 8.78 -22.86 10.56
C LYS A 465 7.30 -22.88 10.92
N VAL A 466 6.48 -23.22 9.94
CA VAL A 466 5.06 -23.55 10.13
C VAL A 466 4.94 -24.80 11.00
N ILE A 467 4.09 -24.76 12.02
CA ILE A 467 3.90 -25.90 12.93
C ILE A 467 2.91 -26.92 12.32
N PRO A 468 3.32 -28.17 12.05
CA PRO A 468 2.44 -29.14 11.41
C PRO A 468 1.24 -29.51 12.30
N GLY A 469 0.04 -29.40 11.75
CA GLY A 469 -1.21 -29.77 12.44
C GLY A 469 -1.80 -28.68 13.34
N GLU A 470 -1.12 -27.55 13.56
CA GLU A 470 -1.74 -26.39 14.22
C GLU A 470 -2.71 -25.66 13.29
N GLU A 471 -3.72 -25.03 13.90
CA GLU A 471 -4.78 -24.34 13.17
C GLU A 471 -4.25 -23.09 12.45
N GLN A 472 -4.40 -23.09 11.12
CA GLN A 472 -4.20 -21.91 10.29
C GLN A 472 -5.53 -21.45 9.72
N ARG A 473 -5.79 -20.15 9.82
CA ARG A 473 -7.03 -19.51 9.36
C ARG A 473 -6.80 -18.01 9.21
N GLY A 474 -7.75 -17.32 8.61
CA GLY A 474 -7.71 -15.87 8.49
C GLY A 474 -8.96 -15.21 9.04
N ASN A 475 -8.99 -13.89 8.96
CA ASN A 475 -10.17 -13.08 9.25
C ASN A 475 -10.33 -11.98 8.19
N VAL A 476 -11.56 -11.51 8.01
CA VAL A 476 -11.85 -10.11 7.65
C VAL A 476 -12.37 -9.44 8.91
N THR A 477 -11.73 -8.36 9.36
CA THR A 477 -12.06 -7.68 10.62
C THR A 477 -12.39 -6.22 10.35
N ALA A 478 -13.47 -5.72 10.96
CA ALA A 478 -13.75 -4.29 11.07
C ALA A 478 -13.42 -3.78 12.47
N VAL A 479 -12.58 -2.75 12.55
CA VAL A 479 -12.19 -2.05 13.76
C VAL A 479 -12.74 -0.64 13.72
N ASN A 480 -13.39 -0.16 14.78
CA ASN A 480 -13.69 1.26 14.95
C ASN A 480 -12.38 1.98 15.27
N TYR A 481 -11.83 2.76 14.35
CA TYR A 481 -10.50 3.35 14.52
C TYR A 481 -10.47 4.52 15.52
N ASP A 482 -11.64 5.03 15.94
CA ASP A 482 -11.71 6.02 17.01
C ASP A 482 -11.69 5.42 18.42
N THR A 483 -12.09 4.15 18.58
CA THR A 483 -12.13 3.47 19.89
C THR A 483 -11.06 2.39 20.03
N GLY A 484 -10.72 1.72 18.93
CA GLY A 484 -9.89 0.51 18.88
C GLY A 484 -10.69 -0.79 18.94
N GLU A 485 -12.01 -0.73 19.16
CA GLU A 485 -12.86 -1.91 19.35
C GLU A 485 -13.13 -2.64 18.02
N ILE A 486 -13.15 -3.97 18.04
CA ILE A 486 -13.61 -4.80 16.92
C ILE A 486 -15.14 -4.71 16.84
N VAL A 487 -15.65 -4.21 15.71
CA VAL A 487 -17.08 -4.08 15.44
C VAL A 487 -17.67 -5.40 14.99
N TRP A 488 -16.96 -6.07 14.08
CA TRP A 488 -17.29 -7.41 13.60
C TRP A 488 -16.03 -8.10 13.07
N GLN A 489 -16.06 -9.44 13.08
CA GLN A 489 -14.99 -10.26 12.54
C GLN A 489 -15.58 -11.50 11.86
N VAL A 490 -15.19 -11.74 10.61
CA VAL A 490 -15.58 -12.91 9.83
C VAL A 490 -14.36 -13.80 9.68
N ARG A 491 -14.41 -14.99 10.28
CA ARG A 491 -13.35 -15.99 10.18
C ARG A 491 -13.39 -16.70 8.83
N THR A 492 -12.24 -16.87 8.20
CA THR A 492 -12.07 -17.56 6.90
C THR A 492 -11.28 -18.87 7.07
N GLN A 493 -11.28 -19.73 6.05
CA GLN A 493 -10.72 -21.09 6.15
C GLN A 493 -9.19 -21.13 6.13
N GLN A 494 -8.54 -20.14 5.53
CA GLN A 494 -7.09 -20.04 5.34
C GLN A 494 -6.62 -18.63 5.74
N PRO A 495 -5.36 -18.44 6.15
CA PRO A 495 -4.79 -17.12 6.36
C PRO A 495 -5.07 -16.17 5.18
N MET A 496 -5.31 -14.90 5.47
CA MET A 496 -5.73 -13.94 4.45
C MET A 496 -4.59 -12.99 4.10
N ILE A 497 -4.24 -12.91 2.83
CA ILE A 497 -3.32 -11.90 2.30
C ILE A 497 -3.89 -11.31 1.01
N GLY A 498 -3.63 -10.03 0.76
CA GLY A 498 -4.06 -9.33 -0.45
C GLY A 498 -4.87 -8.06 -0.23
N GLY A 499 -5.32 -7.77 0.98
CA GLY A 499 -6.04 -6.52 1.29
C GLY A 499 -7.51 -6.48 0.84
N VAL A 500 -8.12 -5.29 0.95
CA VAL A 500 -9.56 -5.09 0.76
C VAL A 500 -9.90 -3.82 -0.01
N LEU A 501 -11.16 -3.68 -0.41
CA LEU A 501 -11.76 -2.47 -0.96
C LEU A 501 -13.05 -2.14 -0.21
N ALA A 502 -13.23 -0.89 0.24
CA ALA A 502 -14.51 -0.40 0.75
C ALA A 502 -15.22 0.47 -0.30
N THR A 503 -16.56 0.49 -0.29
CA THR A 503 -17.34 1.34 -1.20
C THR A 503 -18.49 2.08 -0.51
N ALA A 504 -18.90 3.22 -1.07
CA ALA A 504 -20.08 3.96 -0.64
C ALA A 504 -21.39 3.16 -0.80
N GLY A 505 -21.39 2.07 -1.57
CA GLY A 505 -22.47 1.09 -1.62
C GLY A 505 -22.69 0.29 -0.34
N GLY A 506 -21.89 0.53 0.72
CA GLY A 506 -21.98 -0.19 1.99
C GLY A 506 -21.36 -1.58 1.91
N LEU A 507 -20.38 -1.78 1.04
CA LEU A 507 -19.73 -3.06 0.78
C LEU A 507 -18.23 -3.01 1.10
N VAL A 508 -17.71 -4.16 1.53
CA VAL A 508 -16.27 -4.46 1.56
C VAL A 508 -16.01 -5.66 0.66
N PHE A 509 -15.03 -5.59 -0.22
CA PHE A 509 -14.61 -6.71 -1.08
C PHE A 509 -13.25 -7.24 -0.63
N ALA A 510 -13.11 -8.57 -0.56
CA ALA A 510 -11.85 -9.24 -0.20
C ALA A 510 -11.71 -10.59 -0.90
N GLY A 511 -10.47 -11.03 -1.11
CA GLY A 511 -10.12 -12.33 -1.69
C GLY A 511 -9.57 -13.33 -0.67
N GLU A 512 -9.63 -14.61 -1.00
CA GLU A 512 -9.10 -15.73 -0.21
C GLU A 512 -8.13 -16.61 -1.01
N GLY A 513 -7.16 -17.23 -0.34
CA GLY A 513 -6.19 -18.16 -0.95
C GLY A 513 -6.79 -19.43 -1.56
N ASN A 514 -8.04 -19.77 -1.20
CA ASN A 514 -8.85 -20.86 -1.75
C ASN A 514 -9.66 -20.45 -3.01
N GLY A 515 -9.47 -19.21 -3.48
CA GLY A 515 -10.09 -18.65 -4.67
C GLY A 515 -11.48 -18.04 -4.49
N TRP A 516 -12.02 -17.97 -3.28
CA TRP A 516 -13.23 -17.19 -3.04
C TRP A 516 -12.93 -15.69 -3.11
N PHE A 517 -13.62 -14.98 -4.01
CA PHE A 517 -13.77 -13.53 -3.96
C PHE A 517 -15.15 -13.19 -3.38
N ARG A 518 -15.19 -12.35 -2.35
CA ARG A 518 -16.41 -12.10 -1.54
C ARG A 518 -16.72 -10.62 -1.40
N ALA A 519 -18.01 -10.32 -1.32
CA ALA A 519 -18.53 -9.02 -0.90
C ALA A 519 -19.25 -9.17 0.45
N TYR A 520 -18.84 -8.35 1.41
CA TYR A 520 -19.35 -8.30 2.78
C TYR A 520 -20.15 -7.00 2.97
N ASP A 521 -21.21 -7.04 3.77
CA ASP A 521 -21.86 -5.84 4.29
C ASP A 521 -20.89 -5.08 5.22
N ALA A 522 -20.63 -3.82 4.93
CA ALA A 522 -19.62 -3.02 5.62
C ALA A 522 -19.93 -2.75 7.11
N LYS A 523 -21.18 -2.88 7.54
CA LYS A 523 -21.61 -2.64 8.93
C LYS A 523 -21.65 -3.90 9.78
N THR A 524 -21.82 -5.07 9.16
CA THR A 524 -22.15 -6.32 9.86
C THR A 524 -21.24 -7.51 9.53
N GLY A 525 -20.43 -7.42 8.47
CA GLY A 525 -19.63 -8.54 7.98
C GLY A 525 -20.44 -9.64 7.30
N ALA A 526 -21.75 -9.48 7.08
CA ALA A 526 -22.55 -10.49 6.41
C ALA A 526 -22.08 -10.69 4.96
N VAL A 527 -21.77 -11.92 4.54
CA VAL A 527 -21.41 -12.23 3.15
C VAL A 527 -22.66 -12.08 2.27
N LEU A 528 -22.67 -11.09 1.38
CA LEU A 528 -23.80 -10.77 0.50
C LEU A 528 -23.65 -11.35 -0.91
N TRP A 529 -22.42 -11.61 -1.34
CA TRP A 529 -22.10 -12.20 -2.64
C TRP A 529 -20.74 -12.91 -2.59
N GLN A 530 -20.56 -13.95 -3.41
CA GLN A 530 -19.28 -14.62 -3.59
C GLN A 530 -19.15 -15.21 -5.00
N PHE A 531 -17.92 -15.31 -5.48
CA PHE A 531 -17.54 -15.99 -6.73
C PHE A 531 -16.26 -16.80 -6.51
N GLN A 532 -16.13 -17.93 -7.21
CA GLN A 532 -14.97 -18.81 -7.11
C GLN A 532 -14.09 -18.62 -8.36
N MET A 533 -12.90 -18.06 -8.15
CA MET A 533 -11.97 -17.61 -9.19
C MET A 533 -11.06 -18.73 -9.70
N GLY A 534 -11.02 -19.88 -9.02
CA GLY A 534 -10.25 -21.06 -9.45
C GLY A 534 -8.76 -21.01 -9.10
N ALA A 535 -8.21 -19.83 -8.79
CA ALA A 535 -6.87 -19.59 -8.23
C ALA A 535 -6.98 -18.65 -7.01
N GLY A 536 -5.93 -18.56 -6.20
CA GLY A 536 -5.94 -17.72 -4.99
C GLY A 536 -6.15 -16.23 -5.32
N VAL A 537 -7.05 -15.58 -4.60
CA VAL A 537 -7.35 -14.15 -4.79
C VAL A 537 -6.58 -13.38 -3.73
N ASN A 538 -5.34 -13.04 -4.05
CA ASN A 538 -4.38 -12.45 -3.12
C ASN A 538 -3.88 -11.06 -3.55
N ALA A 539 -4.65 -10.41 -4.43
CA ALA A 539 -4.45 -9.05 -4.88
C ALA A 539 -5.56 -8.11 -4.34
N PRO A 540 -5.27 -6.83 -4.07
CA PRO A 540 -6.26 -5.90 -3.55
C PRO A 540 -7.27 -5.50 -4.65
N PRO A 541 -8.59 -5.64 -4.40
CA PRO A 541 -9.60 -5.30 -5.41
C PRO A 541 -9.68 -3.79 -5.65
N SER A 542 -10.00 -3.38 -6.87
CA SER A 542 -10.25 -1.98 -7.25
C SER A 542 -11.67 -1.81 -7.81
N SER A 543 -12.14 -0.57 -7.89
CA SER A 543 -13.44 -0.23 -8.49
C SER A 543 -13.30 0.99 -9.39
N TYR A 544 -14.06 1.03 -10.47
CA TYR A 544 -14.04 2.12 -11.46
C TYR A 544 -15.41 2.25 -12.13
N THR A 545 -15.64 3.35 -12.85
CA THR A 545 -16.87 3.57 -13.63
C THR A 545 -16.50 4.08 -15.00
N VAL A 546 -16.93 3.36 -16.04
CA VAL A 546 -16.82 3.80 -17.44
C VAL A 546 -18.19 3.64 -18.09
N ASP A 547 -18.57 4.57 -18.95
CA ASP A 547 -19.87 4.59 -19.66
C ASP A 547 -21.08 4.46 -18.72
N GLY A 548 -20.96 5.05 -17.52
CA GLY A 548 -22.00 5.04 -16.48
C GLY A 548 -22.17 3.70 -15.76
N ARG A 549 -21.33 2.71 -16.05
CA ARG A 549 -21.35 1.36 -15.46
C ARG A 549 -20.19 1.19 -14.49
N GLN A 550 -20.52 0.85 -13.24
CA GLN A 550 -19.53 0.55 -12.20
C GLN A 550 -19.04 -0.90 -12.35
N TYR A 551 -17.75 -1.09 -12.15
CA TYR A 551 -17.07 -2.37 -12.16
C TYR A 551 -16.27 -2.56 -10.86
N ILE A 552 -16.15 -3.80 -10.40
CA ILE A 552 -15.18 -4.24 -9.38
C ILE A 552 -14.18 -5.16 -10.08
N VAL A 553 -12.88 -4.93 -9.95
CA VAL A 553 -11.83 -5.77 -10.58
C VAL A 553 -10.85 -6.30 -9.54
N VAL A 554 -10.37 -7.53 -9.76
CA VAL A 554 -9.34 -8.16 -8.92
C VAL A 554 -8.50 -9.15 -9.74
N ALA A 555 -7.24 -9.36 -9.34
CA ALA A 555 -6.37 -10.40 -9.89
C ALA A 555 -6.45 -11.71 -9.07
N ALA A 556 -6.38 -12.85 -9.75
CA ALA A 556 -6.35 -14.19 -9.15
C ALA A 556 -5.11 -14.97 -9.61
N GLY A 557 -3.97 -14.64 -9.01
CA GLY A 557 -2.68 -15.30 -9.26
C GLY A 557 -2.16 -16.18 -8.11
N GLY A 558 -2.83 -16.22 -6.97
CA GLY A 558 -2.25 -16.80 -5.74
C GLY A 558 -1.09 -15.97 -5.19
N ASN A 559 -0.36 -16.51 -4.21
CA ASN A 559 0.76 -15.86 -3.53
C ASN A 559 1.87 -16.88 -3.18
N VAL A 560 3.14 -16.47 -3.32
CA VAL A 560 4.33 -17.32 -3.10
C VAL A 560 4.52 -17.66 -1.62
N GLN A 561 4.56 -16.65 -0.76
CA GLN A 561 4.82 -16.72 0.68
C GLN A 561 3.91 -17.72 1.42
N LEU A 562 2.62 -17.77 1.04
CA LEU A 562 1.62 -18.68 1.61
C LEU A 562 1.30 -19.91 0.73
N ASN A 563 2.00 -20.07 -0.39
CA ASN A 563 1.86 -21.18 -1.35
C ASN A 563 0.41 -21.40 -1.84
N TYR A 564 -0.32 -20.33 -2.13
CA TYR A 564 -1.69 -20.43 -2.66
C TYR A 564 -1.72 -20.73 -4.15
N LYS A 565 -2.76 -21.46 -4.59
CA LYS A 565 -2.88 -21.97 -5.96
C LYS A 565 -2.73 -20.84 -6.98
N ARG A 566 -1.82 -21.04 -7.93
CA ARG A 566 -1.54 -20.09 -9.02
C ARG A 566 -2.63 -20.02 -10.07
N GLY A 567 -2.67 -18.87 -10.71
CA GLY A 567 -3.50 -18.50 -11.85
C GLY A 567 -2.89 -17.29 -12.54
N ASN A 568 -3.62 -16.74 -13.50
CA ASN A 568 -3.16 -15.62 -14.33
C ASN A 568 -4.32 -14.68 -14.72
N ASP A 569 -5.44 -14.74 -14.01
CA ASP A 569 -6.69 -14.09 -14.41
C ASP A 569 -6.85 -12.70 -13.74
N ILE A 570 -7.17 -11.69 -14.55
CA ILE A 570 -7.80 -10.44 -14.12
C ILE A 570 -9.29 -10.53 -14.45
N VAL A 571 -10.17 -10.35 -13.47
CA VAL A 571 -11.63 -10.43 -13.68
C VAL A 571 -12.29 -9.15 -13.22
N ALA A 572 -13.06 -8.52 -14.11
CA ALA A 572 -13.97 -7.45 -13.75
C ALA A 572 -15.41 -7.97 -13.61
N PHE A 573 -16.09 -7.51 -12.57
CA PHE A 573 -17.47 -7.82 -12.24
C PHE A 573 -18.32 -6.57 -12.36
N SER A 574 -19.54 -6.71 -12.88
CA SER A 574 -20.53 -5.64 -12.90
C SER A 574 -21.92 -6.22 -12.66
N LEU A 575 -22.90 -5.34 -12.44
CA LEU A 575 -24.30 -5.71 -12.57
C LEU A 575 -24.58 -6.07 -14.04
N ALA A 576 -25.43 -7.07 -14.27
CA ALA A 576 -25.99 -7.30 -15.59
C ALA A 576 -26.94 -6.15 -15.99
N GLU A 577 -27.08 -5.94 -17.29
CA GLU A 577 -28.08 -5.03 -17.89
C GLU A 577 -29.52 -5.57 -17.74
#